data_AF-A0A8C0WNJ9-F1
#
_entry.id   AF-A0A8C0WNJ9-F1
#
_cell.length_a   1.000
_cell.length_b   1.000
_cell.length_c   1.000
_cell.angle_alpha   90.00
_cell.angle_beta   90.00
_cell.angle_gamma   90.00
#
_symmetry.space_group_name_H-M   'P 1'
#
loop_
_entity.id
_entity.type
_entity.pdbx_description
1 polymer ?
#
loop_
_entity_poly.entity_id
_entity_poly.type
_entity_poly.pdbx_seq_one_letter_code
_entity_poly.pdbx_strand_id
1 'polypeptide(L)'
;MFSRIFLRFVSNVSTTAVGFLSVIVHRLPVLKRYMGNTHQEKAIMGQRHNLPCIAPLVSTVEETPQITSARVQGHIPEWLNGYLLRVGPGKFEFGKDK
;
A
#
# COMPACT_ATOMS: atom_id res chain seq x y z
N MET A 1 47.08 8.10 -11.23
CA MET A 1 46.06 7.03 -11.13
C MET A 1 45.56 6.78 -9.70
N PHE A 2 46.44 6.80 -8.68
CA PHE A 2 46.12 6.51 -7.27
C PHE A 2 45.06 7.43 -6.63
N SER A 3 45.08 8.74 -6.92
CA SER A 3 44.13 9.72 -6.35
C SER A 3 42.66 9.45 -6.72
N ARG A 4 42.39 8.93 -7.93
CA ARG A 4 41.04 8.58 -8.36
C ARG A 4 40.49 7.35 -7.62
N ILE A 5 41.36 6.42 -7.26
CA ILE A 5 40.98 5.21 -6.51
C ILE A 5 40.71 5.58 -5.05
N PHE A 6 41.55 6.43 -4.45
CA PHE A 6 41.33 6.95 -3.09
C PHE A 6 40.04 7.76 -2.98
N LEU A 7 39.77 8.66 -3.93
CA LEU A 7 38.52 9.43 -3.95
C LEU A 7 37.27 8.53 -4.11
N ARG A 8 37.34 7.48 -4.92
CA ARG A 8 36.26 6.49 -5.05
C ARG A 8 36.06 5.68 -3.77
N PHE A 9 37.14 5.35 -3.07
CA PHE A 9 37.08 4.66 -1.78
C PHE A 9 36.43 5.54 -0.71
N VAL A 10 36.87 6.80 -0.56
CA VAL A 10 36.27 7.78 0.36
C VAL A 10 34.81 8.04 0.00
N SER A 11 34.48 8.15 -1.29
CA SER A 11 33.09 8.30 -1.75
C SER A 11 32.23 7.09 -1.38
N ASN A 12 32.71 5.86 -1.59
CA ASN A 12 31.95 4.65 -1.24
C ASN A 12 31.77 4.49 0.28
N VAL A 13 32.80 4.82 1.08
CA VAL A 13 32.69 4.86 2.55
C VAL A 13 31.70 5.93 2.99
N SER A 14 31.68 7.08 2.32
CA SER A 14 30.71 8.14 2.58
C SER A 14 29.27 7.70 2.26
N THR A 15 29.02 7.10 1.09
CA THR A 15 27.70 6.61 0.71
C THR A 15 27.19 5.51 1.66
N THR A 16 28.06 4.58 2.05
CA THR A 16 27.71 3.51 3.01
C THR A 16 27.47 4.08 4.41
N ALA A 17 28.32 4.99 4.90
CA ALA A 17 28.12 5.63 6.20
C ALA A 17 26.81 6.42 6.29
N VAL A 18 26.42 7.13 5.21
CA VAL A 18 25.13 7.82 5.12
C VAL A 18 23.96 6.83 5.16
N GLY A 19 24.07 5.69 4.46
CA GLY A 19 23.07 4.62 4.51
C GLY A 19 22.89 4.03 5.91
N PHE A 20 24.00 3.75 6.62
CA PHE A 20 23.94 3.25 7.99
C PHE A 20 23.36 4.27 8.98
N LEU A 21 23.74 5.55 8.86
CA LEU A 21 23.14 6.61 9.68
C LEU A 21 21.63 6.71 9.46
N SER A 22 21.17 6.63 8.21
CA SER A 22 19.75 6.65 7.85
C SER A 22 18.97 5.52 8.54
N VAL A 23 19.51 4.30 8.52
CA VAL A 23 18.88 3.14 9.17
C VAL A 23 18.80 3.32 10.69
N ILE A 24 19.88 3.79 11.33
CA ILE A 24 19.93 4.00 12.79
C ILE A 24 18.91 5.07 13.22
N VAL A 25 18.84 6.16 12.47
CA VAL A 25 17.90 7.26 12.72
C VAL A 25 16.44 6.81 12.57
N HIS A 26 16.13 5.95 11.57
CA HIS A 26 14.79 5.40 11.39
C HIS A 26 14.39 4.35 12.43
N ARG A 27 15.35 3.64 13.04
CA ARG A 27 15.09 2.53 13.98
C ARG A 27 15.05 2.96 15.45
N LEU A 28 15.65 4.10 15.81
CA LEU A 28 15.70 4.59 17.20
C LEU A 28 14.66 5.72 17.42
N PRO A 29 13.55 5.47 18.14
CA PRO A 29 12.46 6.43 18.29
C PRO A 29 12.86 7.73 19.00
N VAL A 30 13.94 7.73 19.79
CA VAL A 30 14.52 8.92 20.44
C VAL A 30 15.12 9.89 19.41
N LEU A 31 15.75 9.39 18.34
CA LEU A 31 16.39 10.22 17.32
C LEU A 31 15.38 10.88 16.37
N LYS A 32 14.15 10.34 16.30
CA LYS A 32 13.02 10.96 15.59
C LYS A 32 12.71 12.39 16.05
N ARG A 33 13.06 12.74 17.30
CA ARG A 33 12.88 14.10 17.86
C ARG A 33 13.88 15.12 17.31
N TYR A 34 15.04 14.65 16.80
CA TYR A 34 16.11 15.48 16.24
C TYR A 34 16.02 15.61 14.71
N MET A 35 15.30 14.70 14.04
CA MET A 35 14.80 14.94 12.69
C MET A 35 13.71 15.99 12.78
N GLY A 36 14.08 17.26 12.60
CA GLY A 36 13.12 18.36 12.49
C GLY A 36 11.99 17.95 11.55
N ASN A 37 10.74 18.16 11.98
CA ASN A 37 9.49 17.74 11.33
C ASN A 37 9.71 17.48 9.84
N THR A 38 9.96 16.22 9.45
CA THR A 38 9.90 15.85 8.04
C THR A 38 8.56 16.39 7.60
N HIS A 39 8.55 17.35 6.68
CA HIS A 39 7.31 17.88 6.14
C HIS A 39 6.52 16.64 5.75
N GLN A 40 5.49 16.30 6.54
CA GLN A 40 4.48 15.39 6.07
C GLN A 40 4.02 16.12 4.84
N GLU A 41 4.38 15.61 3.67
CA GLU A 41 3.83 16.05 2.42
C GLU A 41 2.33 15.87 2.64
N LYS A 42 1.68 16.97 3.02
CA LYS A 42 0.26 17.00 3.27
C LYS A 42 -0.30 16.62 1.93
N ALA A 43 -0.74 15.37 1.80
CA ALA A 43 -1.37 14.88 0.60
C ALA A 43 -2.35 15.98 0.19
N ILE A 44 -2.10 16.62 -0.96
CA ILE A 44 -2.98 17.65 -1.46
C ILE A 44 -4.23 16.90 -1.88
N MET A 45 -5.13 16.71 -0.92
CA MET A 45 -6.44 16.12 -1.15
C MET A 45 -7.25 17.19 -1.87
N GLY A 46 -7.06 17.28 -3.19
CA GLY A 46 -7.96 18.02 -4.04
C GLY A 46 -9.37 17.44 -3.81
N GLN A 47 -10.34 18.31 -3.53
CA GLN A 47 -11.74 17.89 -3.45
C GLN A 47 -12.17 17.43 -4.84
N ARG A 48 -12.04 16.12 -5.10
CA ARG A 48 -12.60 15.50 -6.30
C ARG A 48 -14.07 15.22 -6.03
N HIS A 49 -14.92 16.15 -6.44
CA HIS A 49 -16.36 15.95 -6.44
C HIS A 49 -16.75 14.93 -7.53
N ASN A 50 -17.83 14.18 -7.30
CA ASN A 50 -18.43 13.23 -8.25
C ASN A 50 -17.63 11.95 -8.58
N LEU A 51 -16.63 11.56 -7.78
CA LEU A 51 -16.05 10.23 -7.91
C LEU A 51 -16.98 9.16 -7.32
N PRO A 52 -17.05 7.96 -7.91
CA PRO A 52 -17.72 6.82 -7.30
C PRO A 52 -17.15 6.54 -5.90
N CYS A 53 -18.05 6.28 -4.94
CA CYS A 53 -17.65 5.88 -3.60
C CYS A 53 -16.99 4.49 -3.65
N ILE A 54 -15.78 4.37 -3.10
CA ILE A 54 -15.08 3.09 -2.99
C ILE A 54 -15.39 2.35 -1.69
N ALA A 55 -16.10 2.97 -0.74
CA ALA A 55 -16.41 2.37 0.56
C ALA A 55 -17.04 0.96 0.43
N PRO A 56 -17.95 0.68 -0.52
CA PRO A 56 -18.50 -0.68 -0.70
C PRO A 56 -17.48 -1.74 -1.12
N LEU A 57 -16.33 -1.34 -1.69
CA LEU A 57 -15.25 -2.26 -2.08
C LEU A 57 -14.33 -2.61 -0.90
N VAL A 58 -14.36 -1.79 0.16
CA VAL A 58 -13.50 -1.94 1.35
C VAL A 58 -14.33 -2.12 2.63
N SER A 59 -15.57 -2.59 2.48
CA SER A 59 -16.46 -2.92 3.58
C SER A 59 -16.50 -4.42 3.82
N THR A 60 -16.65 -4.80 5.09
CA THR A 60 -16.92 -6.20 5.45
C THR A 60 -18.27 -6.67 4.92
N VAL A 61 -18.31 -7.90 4.43
CA VAL A 61 -19.53 -8.59 3.99
C VAL A 61 -19.56 -9.98 4.62
N GLU A 62 -20.76 -10.44 5.01
CA GLU A 62 -20.97 -11.78 5.53
C GLU A 62 -20.96 -12.83 4.41
N GLU A 63 -20.54 -14.04 4.74
CA GLU A 63 -20.54 -15.16 3.79
C GLU A 63 -21.98 -15.58 3.46
N THR A 64 -22.24 -15.88 2.19
CA THR A 64 -23.51 -16.45 1.71
C THR A 64 -23.27 -17.84 1.14
N PRO A 65 -23.50 -18.92 1.93
CA PRO A 65 -23.26 -20.29 1.47
C PRO A 65 -24.21 -20.73 0.35
N GLN A 66 -25.40 -20.12 0.27
CA GLN A 66 -26.40 -20.45 -0.73
C GLN A 66 -26.11 -19.75 -2.06
N ILE A 67 -26.30 -20.49 -3.16
CA ILE A 67 -26.18 -19.94 -4.51
C ILE A 67 -27.22 -18.84 -4.70
N THR A 68 -26.75 -17.64 -5.06
CA THR A 68 -27.63 -16.51 -5.40
C THR A 68 -27.79 -16.42 -6.91
N SER A 69 -29.04 -16.44 -7.37
CA SER A 69 -29.35 -16.21 -8.79
C SER A 69 -29.19 -14.72 -9.12
N ALA A 70 -28.51 -14.42 -10.23
CA ALA A 70 -28.33 -13.06 -10.72
C ALA A 70 -29.36 -12.71 -11.81
N ARG A 71 -29.85 -11.47 -11.81
CA ARG A 71 -30.70 -10.98 -12.89
C ARG A 71 -29.86 -10.81 -14.17
N VAL A 72 -30.22 -11.55 -15.21
CA VAL A 72 -29.60 -11.43 -16.53
C VAL A 72 -30.22 -10.26 -17.30
N GLN A 73 -29.37 -9.42 -17.89
CA GLN A 73 -29.75 -8.42 -18.88
C GLN A 73 -29.05 -8.75 -20.19
N GLY A 74 -29.79 -8.88 -21.29
CA GLY A 74 -29.26 -9.37 -22.57
C GLY A 74 -29.26 -10.91 -22.67
N HIS A 75 -28.31 -11.47 -23.44
CA HIS A 75 -28.22 -12.91 -23.71
C HIS A 75 -26.85 -13.45 -23.31
N ILE A 76 -26.83 -14.52 -22.50
CA ILE A 76 -25.60 -15.26 -22.15
C ILE A 76 -25.30 -16.24 -23.29
N PRO A 77 -24.10 -16.23 -23.88
CA PRO A 77 -23.76 -17.16 -24.96
C PRO A 77 -23.85 -18.62 -24.51
N GLU A 78 -24.46 -19.48 -25.34
CA GLU A 78 -24.68 -20.90 -25.01
C GLU A 78 -23.38 -21.69 -24.77
N TRP A 79 -22.27 -21.26 -25.39
CA TRP A 79 -20.96 -21.89 -25.20
C TRP A 79 -20.30 -21.52 -23.87
N LEU A 80 -20.80 -20.52 -23.14
CA LEU A 80 -20.23 -20.08 -21.87
C LEU A 80 -20.81 -20.91 -20.72
N ASN A 81 -20.18 -22.04 -20.44
CA ASN A 81 -20.54 -22.94 -19.35
C ASN A 81 -19.32 -23.26 -18.48
N GLY A 82 -19.30 -22.72 -17.26
CA GLY A 82 -18.19 -22.91 -16.32
C GLY A 82 -18.32 -22.05 -15.06
N TYR A 83 -17.25 -22.03 -14.26
CA TYR A 83 -17.19 -21.28 -12.99
C TYR A 83 -16.14 -20.16 -13.05
N LEU A 84 -16.54 -18.94 -12.68
CA LEU A 84 -15.61 -17.83 -12.46
C LEU A 84 -15.28 -17.74 -10.97
N LEU A 85 -14.08 -18.15 -10.59
CA LEU A 85 -13.60 -18.08 -9.21
C LEU A 85 -12.74 -16.82 -9.03
N ARG A 86 -13.07 -16.00 -8.03
CA ARG A 86 -12.31 -14.79 -7.66
C ARG A 86 -12.02 -14.82 -6.17
N VAL A 87 -10.89 -14.25 -5.80
CA VAL A 87 -10.48 -14.08 -4.40
C VAL A 87 -10.25 -12.60 -4.09
N GLY A 88 -10.45 -12.23 -2.83
CA GLY A 88 -10.26 -10.87 -2.34
C GLY A 88 -10.57 -10.77 -0.84
N PRO A 89 -10.24 -9.63 -0.22
CA PRO A 89 -10.62 -9.37 1.17
C PRO A 89 -12.15 -9.24 1.29
N GLY A 90 -12.75 -9.96 2.23
CA GLY A 90 -14.18 -9.84 2.57
C GLY A 90 -14.44 -9.41 4.02
N LYS A 91 -13.40 -9.41 4.86
CA LYS A 91 -13.44 -9.01 6.27
C LYS A 91 -12.29 -8.04 6.53
N PHE A 92 -12.61 -6.83 6.97
CA PHE A 92 -11.65 -5.74 7.15
C PHE A 92 -11.36 -5.44 8.63
N GLU A 93 -12.19 -5.93 9.54
CA GLU A 93 -12.04 -5.76 10.98
C GLU A 93 -12.11 -7.10 11.72
N PHE A 94 -11.35 -7.22 12.81
CA PHE A 94 -11.37 -8.37 13.71
C PHE A 94 -11.48 -7.89 15.15
N GLY A 95 -12.58 -8.22 15.81
CA GLY A 95 -12.85 -7.73 17.16
C GLY A 95 -13.12 -6.23 17.21
N LYS A 96 -12.99 -5.62 18.40
CA LYS A 96 -12.99 -4.17 18.55
C LYS A 96 -11.54 -3.70 18.49
N ASP A 97 -11.27 -2.64 17.74
CA ASP A 97 -10.04 -1.89 17.88
C ASP A 97 -9.89 -1.49 19.36
N LYS A 98 -8.74 -1.81 19.97
CA LYS A 98 -8.44 -1.44 21.35
C LYS A 98 -8.05 0.03 21.47
#